data_AF-A0AAD7AS88-F1
#
_entry.id   AF-A0AAD7AS88-F1
#
_cell.length_a   1.000
_cell.length_b   1.000
_cell.length_c   1.000
_cell.angle_alpha   90.00
_cell.angle_beta   90.00
_cell.angle_gamma   90.00
#
_symmetry.space_group_name_H-M   'P 1'
#
loop_
_entity.id
_entity.type
_entity.pdbx_description
1 polymer ?
#
loop_
_entity_poly.entity_id
_entity_poly.type
_entity_poly.pdbx_seq_one_letter_code
_entity_poly.pdbx_strand_id
1 'polypeptide(L)'
;MSTAKVEVISTPELLEHILARLPIRDLLVTAPLVCKTWQAVTLSPTLQRALFFEPDPSASVSAKRVQNTLLVEMFSPFFAFQKDDSSPWPGDTDSIMAMPWSKAPDVFKRAEASWRRMLVTQPPTQTVVVMQTSYNPVCASDRRGVLNDVSLRMGVLYDLTLSLVDDATSFRIEWYNDTALDADLTLFVTCSPGCMDEPEPLDERFCSDGAKPVEIAFENWNVEMLY
;
A
#
# COMPACT_ATOMS: atom_id res chain seq x y z
N MET A 1 -33.89 15.16 33.97
CA MET A 1 -33.53 13.73 34.04
C MET A 1 -32.80 13.39 32.75
N SER A 2 -31.51 13.09 32.82
CA SER A 2 -30.78 12.56 31.65
C SER A 2 -31.35 11.18 31.33
N THR A 3 -31.60 10.90 30.05
CA THR A 3 -32.05 9.56 29.64
C THR A 3 -30.82 8.66 29.50
N ALA A 4 -30.95 7.36 29.72
CA ALA A 4 -29.83 6.41 29.60
C ALA A 4 -29.08 6.53 28.24
N LYS A 5 -29.78 6.88 27.15
CA LYS A 5 -29.18 7.14 25.83
C LYS A 5 -28.25 8.36 25.83
N VAL A 6 -28.64 9.43 26.49
CA VAL A 6 -27.85 10.67 26.59
C VAL A 6 -26.61 10.44 27.45
N GLU A 7 -26.73 9.67 28.53
CA GLU A 7 -25.59 9.29 29.37
C GLU A 7 -24.56 8.48 28.57
N VAL A 8 -24.99 7.46 27.82
CA VAL A 8 -24.09 6.63 26.99
C VAL A 8 -23.30 7.47 25.98
N ILE A 9 -23.92 8.42 25.28
CA ILE A 9 -23.24 9.25 24.27
C ILE A 9 -22.36 10.33 24.93
N SER A 10 -22.62 10.67 26.19
CA SER A 10 -21.84 11.65 26.95
C SER A 10 -20.60 11.05 27.62
N THR A 11 -20.54 9.72 27.75
CA THR A 11 -19.39 8.98 28.28
C THR A 11 -18.40 8.66 27.14
N PRO A 12 -17.20 9.26 27.11
CA PRO A 12 -16.25 9.09 26.00
C PRO A 12 -15.88 7.64 25.70
N GLU A 13 -15.74 6.79 26.72
CA GLU A 13 -15.36 5.38 26.59
C GLU A 13 -16.47 4.55 25.92
N LEU A 14 -17.73 4.82 26.28
CA LEU A 14 -18.87 4.15 25.66
C LEU A 14 -19.08 4.64 24.23
N LEU A 15 -18.91 5.95 24.01
CA LEU A 15 -18.95 6.54 22.68
C LEU A 15 -17.87 5.95 21.78
N GLU A 16 -16.62 5.83 22.26
CA GLU A 16 -15.52 5.18 21.52
C GLU A 16 -15.91 3.78 21.05
N HIS A 17 -16.42 2.94 21.95
CA HIS A 17 -16.86 1.58 21.61
C HIS A 17 -18.01 1.53 20.60
N ILE A 18 -18.89 2.53 20.59
CA ILE A 18 -19.95 2.64 19.59
C ILE A 18 -19.37 3.04 18.24
N LEU A 19 -18.55 4.10 18.23
CA LEU A 19 -17.90 4.61 17.03
C LEU A 19 -17.01 3.55 16.37
N ALA A 20 -16.28 2.75 17.15
CA ALA A 20 -15.40 1.68 16.66
C ALA A 20 -16.13 0.60 15.83
N ARG A 21 -17.47 0.55 15.88
CA ARG A 21 -18.29 -0.37 15.08
C ARG A 21 -18.82 0.23 13.78
N LEU A 22 -18.56 1.52 13.53
CA LEU A 22 -18.98 2.20 12.32
C LEU A 22 -18.00 1.94 11.15
N PRO A 23 -18.47 2.05 9.89
CA PRO A 23 -17.59 2.02 8.74
C PRO A 23 -16.51 3.12 8.79
N ILE A 24 -15.32 2.82 8.28
CA ILE A 24 -14.16 3.74 8.26
C ILE A 24 -14.53 5.11 7.67
N ARG A 25 -15.33 5.14 6.59
CA ARG A 25 -15.74 6.39 5.94
C ARG A 25 -16.55 7.30 6.88
N ASP A 26 -17.47 6.73 7.64
CA ASP A 26 -18.30 7.49 8.59
C ASP A 26 -17.47 8.01 9.76
N LEU A 27 -16.51 7.21 10.22
CA LEU A 27 -15.55 7.63 11.25
C LEU A 27 -14.65 8.79 10.81
N LEU A 28 -14.26 8.83 9.54
CA LEU A 28 -13.37 9.88 9.01
C LEU A 28 -14.09 11.17 8.68
N VAL A 29 -15.28 11.08 8.10
CA VAL A 29 -15.95 12.23 7.49
C VAL A 29 -17.12 12.71 8.32
N THR A 30 -17.90 11.80 8.90
CA THR A 30 -19.16 12.14 9.56
C THR A 30 -18.97 12.39 11.05
N ALA A 31 -18.32 11.46 11.75
CA ALA A 31 -18.19 11.51 13.21
C ALA A 31 -17.49 12.78 13.74
N PRO A 32 -16.38 13.26 13.15
CA PRO A 32 -15.69 14.46 13.64
C PRO A 32 -16.50 15.75 13.47
N LEU A 33 -17.51 15.75 12.58
CA LEU A 33 -18.34 16.92 12.27
C LEU A 33 -19.56 17.06 13.18
N VAL A 34 -19.88 16.04 13.99
CA VAL A 34 -21.07 16.06 14.87
C VAL A 34 -20.89 17.07 16.00
N CYS A 35 -19.80 16.96 16.77
CA CYS A 35 -19.44 17.89 17.83
C CYS A 35 -17.96 17.73 18.25
N LYS A 36 -17.46 18.67 19.07
CA LYS A 36 -16.07 18.65 19.57
C LYS A 36 -15.73 17.40 20.38
N THR A 37 -16.70 16.85 21.13
CA THR A 37 -16.49 15.61 21.91
C THR A 37 -16.27 14.42 20.99
N TRP A 38 -17.08 14.28 19.93
CA TRP A 38 -16.91 13.22 18.95
C TRP A 38 -15.59 13.35 18.20
N GLN A 39 -15.24 14.57 17.79
CA GLN A 39 -13.93 14.84 17.18
C GLN A 39 -12.79 14.43 18.12
N ALA A 40 -12.84 14.78 19.40
CA ALA A 40 -11.82 14.39 20.38
C ALA A 40 -11.74 12.86 20.54
N VAL A 41 -12.89 12.18 20.58
CA VAL A 41 -12.93 10.70 20.68
C VAL A 41 -12.35 10.05 19.42
N THR A 42 -12.60 10.58 18.21
CA THR A 42 -11.99 10.02 16.98
C THR A 42 -10.46 10.05 16.95
N LEU A 43 -9.84 10.89 17.78
CA LEU A 43 -8.39 10.95 17.95
C LEU A 43 -7.85 9.97 19.00
N SER A 44 -8.70 9.14 19.59
CA SER A 44 -8.26 8.14 20.56
C SER A 44 -7.43 7.03 19.89
N PRO A 45 -6.50 6.38 20.62
CA PRO A 45 -5.68 5.31 20.06
C PRO A 45 -6.52 4.15 19.48
N THR A 46 -7.63 3.79 20.12
CA THR A 46 -8.53 2.73 19.64
C THR A 46 -9.07 3.05 18.25
N LEU A 47 -9.56 4.28 18.04
CA LEU A 47 -10.12 4.68 16.75
C LEU A 47 -9.03 4.98 15.72
N GLN A 48 -7.89 5.53 16.12
CA GLN A 48 -6.75 5.72 15.21
C GLN A 48 -6.24 4.38 14.66
N ARG A 49 -6.23 3.32 15.47
CA ARG A 49 -5.93 1.94 15.01
C ARG A 49 -7.02 1.40 14.08
N ALA A 50 -8.30 1.56 14.44
CA ALA A 50 -9.42 1.14 13.59
C ALA A 50 -9.45 1.87 12.23
N LEU A 51 -8.95 3.11 12.20
CA LEU A 51 -8.79 3.94 11.00
C LEU A 51 -7.48 3.69 10.25
N PHE A 52 -6.65 2.74 10.72
CA PHE A 52 -5.34 2.41 10.16
C PHE A 52 -4.36 3.59 10.18
N PHE A 53 -4.52 4.59 11.05
CA PHE A 53 -3.51 5.64 11.23
C PHE A 53 -2.36 5.21 12.13
N GLU A 54 -2.66 4.32 13.08
CA GLU A 54 -1.69 3.74 14.02
C GLU A 54 -1.68 2.22 13.92
N PRO A 55 -0.52 1.57 14.16
CA PRO A 55 -0.44 0.11 14.27
C PRO A 55 -1.31 -0.44 15.40
N ASP A 56 -2.08 -1.48 15.11
CA ASP A 56 -2.77 -2.28 16.13
C ASP A 56 -1.87 -3.39 16.69
N PRO A 57 -1.45 -3.33 17.97
CA PRO A 57 -0.63 -4.37 18.58
C PRO A 57 -1.35 -5.71 18.70
N SER A 58 -2.69 -5.73 18.67
CA SER A 58 -3.44 -6.98 18.70
C SER A 58 -3.44 -7.69 17.35
N ALA A 59 -3.23 -6.95 16.25
CA ALA A 59 -3.18 -7.50 14.90
C ALA A 59 -1.91 -8.32 14.67
N SER A 60 -0.78 -8.00 15.32
CA SER A 60 0.46 -8.79 15.20
C SER A 60 0.34 -10.19 15.82
N VAL A 61 -0.60 -10.38 16.75
CA VAL A 61 -0.92 -11.70 17.33
C VAL A 61 -1.77 -12.54 16.36
N SER A 62 -2.54 -11.89 15.50
CA SER A 62 -3.30 -12.55 14.46
C SER A 62 -2.39 -12.84 13.27
N ALA A 63 -2.13 -14.10 12.96
CA ALA A 63 -1.37 -14.48 11.76
C ALA A 63 -2.03 -14.05 10.44
N LYS A 64 -3.21 -13.43 10.48
CA LYS A 64 -3.97 -12.97 9.33
C LYS A 64 -3.85 -11.46 9.16
N ARG A 65 -3.28 -11.02 8.03
CA ARG A 65 -3.31 -9.60 7.67
C ARG A 65 -4.72 -9.16 7.30
N VAL A 66 -5.10 -7.99 7.81
CA VAL A 66 -6.35 -7.30 7.49
C VAL A 66 -6.00 -6.11 6.63
N GLN A 67 -6.59 -6.01 5.44
CA GLN A 67 -6.43 -4.86 4.56
C GLN A 67 -7.38 -3.73 4.96
N ASN A 68 -6.97 -2.49 4.72
CA ASN A 68 -7.80 -1.32 4.92
C ASN A 68 -8.92 -1.28 3.87
N THR A 69 -10.17 -1.50 4.30
CA THR A 69 -11.32 -1.61 3.39
C THR A 69 -11.59 -0.33 2.59
N LEU A 70 -11.32 0.85 3.15
CA LEU A 70 -11.44 2.11 2.41
C LEU A 70 -10.43 2.17 1.26
N LEU A 71 -9.19 1.74 1.51
CA LEU A 71 -8.15 1.71 0.49
C LEU A 71 -8.43 0.64 -0.56
N VAL A 72 -8.94 -0.53 -0.18
CA VAL A 72 -9.36 -1.57 -1.13
C VAL A 72 -10.43 -1.04 -2.09
N GLU A 73 -11.40 -0.28 -1.59
CA GLU A 73 -12.44 0.33 -2.45
C GLU A 73 -11.86 1.38 -3.40
N MET A 74 -10.94 2.23 -2.92
CA MET A 74 -10.37 3.34 -3.70
C MET A 74 -9.26 2.88 -4.67
N PHE A 75 -8.53 1.84 -4.29
CA PHE A 75 -7.27 1.39 -4.88
C PHE A 75 -7.28 -0.10 -5.20
N SER A 76 -8.44 -0.62 -5.63
CA SER A 76 -8.70 -2.06 -5.75
C SER A 76 -7.58 -2.89 -6.41
N PRO A 77 -6.95 -2.46 -7.51
CA PRO A 77 -5.85 -3.23 -8.12
C PRO A 77 -4.63 -3.44 -7.22
N PHE A 78 -4.41 -2.59 -6.21
CA PHE A 78 -3.27 -2.69 -5.30
C PHE A 78 -3.45 -3.77 -4.24
N PHE A 79 -4.70 -4.16 -3.98
CA PHE A 79 -5.07 -5.02 -2.85
C PHE A 79 -5.64 -6.37 -3.27
N ALA A 80 -5.78 -6.61 -4.57
CA ALA A 80 -6.31 -7.86 -5.07
C ALA A 80 -5.32 -8.99 -4.82
N PHE A 81 -5.69 -9.93 -3.94
CA PHE A 81 -4.99 -11.20 -3.82
C PHE A 81 -5.29 -12.05 -5.05
N GLN A 82 -4.26 -12.71 -5.57
CA GLN A 82 -4.45 -13.73 -6.58
C GLN A 82 -5.42 -14.79 -6.05
N LYS A 83 -6.52 -15.01 -6.77
CA LYS A 83 -7.56 -15.95 -6.37
C LYS A 83 -7.25 -17.37 -6.84
N ASP A 84 -6.52 -17.49 -7.96
CA ASP A 84 -5.95 -18.72 -8.56
C ASP A 84 -4.91 -18.38 -9.65
N ASP A 85 -4.13 -19.37 -10.10
CA ASP A 85 -3.12 -19.27 -11.18
C ASP A 85 -3.70 -19.01 -12.58
N SER A 86 -5.02 -19.17 -12.74
CA SER A 86 -5.71 -19.03 -14.03
C SER A 86 -6.29 -17.64 -14.27
N SER A 87 -6.41 -16.81 -13.24
CA SER A 87 -6.94 -15.46 -13.35
C SER A 87 -5.88 -14.52 -13.92
N PRO A 88 -6.25 -13.57 -14.81
CA PRO A 88 -5.35 -12.49 -15.19
C PRO A 88 -4.80 -11.82 -13.94
N TRP A 89 -3.49 -11.50 -13.95
CA TRP A 89 -2.85 -10.88 -12.80
C TRP A 89 -3.57 -9.60 -12.41
N PRO A 90 -4.02 -9.48 -11.14
CA PRO A 90 -4.60 -8.23 -10.68
C PRO A 90 -3.55 -7.13 -10.74
N GLY A 91 -3.87 -6.02 -11.39
CA GLY A 91 -3.00 -4.85 -11.45
C GLY A 91 -2.15 -4.70 -12.70
N ASP A 92 -2.55 -5.30 -13.82
CA ASP A 92 -1.95 -4.98 -15.13
C ASP A 92 -1.98 -3.46 -15.43
N THR A 93 -1.12 -3.05 -16.38
CA THR A 93 -0.97 -1.63 -16.74
C THR A 93 -2.31 -1.00 -17.11
N ASP A 94 -3.17 -1.73 -17.81
CA ASP A 94 -4.52 -1.26 -18.18
C ASP A 94 -5.40 -1.01 -16.95
N SER A 95 -5.39 -1.90 -15.95
CA SER A 95 -6.12 -1.73 -14.68
C SER A 95 -5.62 -0.52 -13.89
N ILE A 96 -4.31 -0.28 -13.89
CA ILE A 96 -3.71 0.90 -13.24
C ILE A 96 -4.06 2.18 -13.96
N MET A 97 -4.01 2.17 -15.29
CA MET A 97 -4.40 3.32 -16.11
C MET A 97 -5.90 3.60 -16.04
N ALA A 98 -6.73 2.59 -15.73
CA ALA A 98 -8.17 2.76 -15.52
C ALA A 98 -8.56 3.36 -14.16
N MET A 99 -7.60 3.58 -13.26
CA MET A 99 -7.85 4.01 -11.89
C MET A 99 -8.44 5.43 -11.78
N PRO A 100 -9.12 5.75 -10.65
CA PRO A 100 -9.72 7.06 -10.45
C PRO A 100 -8.75 8.24 -10.57
N TRP A 101 -7.47 8.05 -10.21
CA TRP A 101 -6.45 9.10 -10.35
C TRP A 101 -6.15 9.46 -11.80
N SER A 102 -6.33 8.55 -12.76
CA SER A 102 -6.13 8.85 -14.18
C SER A 102 -7.18 9.84 -14.69
N LYS A 103 -8.36 9.85 -14.06
CA LYS A 103 -9.47 10.76 -14.38
C LYS A 103 -9.39 12.07 -13.61
N ALA A 104 -8.76 12.07 -12.44
CA ALA A 104 -8.68 13.23 -11.54
C ALA A 104 -7.32 13.29 -10.80
N PRO A 105 -6.20 13.48 -11.52
CA PRO A 105 -4.86 13.35 -10.93
C PRO A 105 -4.62 14.37 -9.82
N ASP A 106 -5.14 15.58 -9.97
CA ASP A 106 -4.97 16.67 -8.99
C ASP A 106 -5.61 16.36 -7.63
N VAL A 107 -6.65 15.52 -7.60
CA VAL A 107 -7.30 15.12 -6.34
C VAL A 107 -6.43 14.11 -5.59
N PHE A 108 -5.79 13.18 -6.31
CA PHE A 108 -4.97 12.12 -5.72
C PHE A 108 -3.52 12.55 -5.44
N LYS A 109 -3.06 13.68 -6.00
CA LYS A 109 -1.75 14.29 -5.72
C LYS A 109 -1.71 15.15 -4.45
N ARG A 110 -2.84 15.40 -3.79
CA ARG A 110 -2.91 16.20 -2.56
C ARG A 110 -2.17 15.55 -1.41
N ALA A 111 -1.13 16.20 -0.91
CA ALA A 111 -0.28 15.70 0.17
C ALA A 111 -1.06 15.56 1.50
N GLU A 112 -2.07 16.41 1.73
CA GLU A 112 -2.86 16.45 2.95
C GLU A 112 -3.96 15.37 3.03
N ALA A 113 -4.16 14.60 1.96
CA ALA A 113 -5.22 13.62 1.90
C ALA A 113 -5.05 12.55 2.98
N SER A 114 -6.09 12.32 3.79
CA SER A 114 -6.00 11.45 4.97
C SER A 114 -5.58 10.02 4.61
N TRP A 115 -6.05 9.49 3.48
CA TRP A 115 -5.69 8.16 3.01
C TRP A 115 -4.18 7.97 2.82
N ARG A 116 -3.42 9.02 2.46
CA ARG A 116 -1.95 8.94 2.30
C ARG A 116 -1.25 8.51 3.58
N ARG A 117 -1.82 8.90 4.73
CA ARG A 117 -1.30 8.59 6.06
C ARG A 117 -1.86 7.28 6.63
N MET A 118 -2.72 6.56 5.93
CA MET A 118 -3.23 5.28 6.43
C MET A 118 -2.27 4.15 6.09
N LEU A 119 -2.12 3.22 7.03
CA LEU A 119 -1.51 1.92 6.82
C LEU A 119 -2.34 1.13 5.80
N VAL A 120 -1.63 0.37 4.96
CA VAL A 120 -2.24 -0.49 3.94
C VAL A 120 -2.84 -1.77 4.55
N THR A 121 -2.17 -2.32 5.57
CA THR A 121 -2.60 -3.52 6.30
C THR A 121 -2.36 -3.38 7.80
N GLN A 122 -3.06 -4.23 8.57
CA GLN A 122 -2.70 -4.54 9.96
C GLN A 122 -2.48 -6.06 10.10
N PRO A 123 -1.35 -6.52 10.68
CA PRO A 123 -0.21 -5.72 11.14
C PRO A 123 0.44 -4.89 10.01
N PRO A 124 1.17 -3.80 10.36
CA PRO A 124 1.80 -2.95 9.35
C PRO A 124 2.82 -3.73 8.52
N THR A 125 2.76 -3.58 7.20
CA THR A 125 3.75 -4.12 6.26
C THR A 125 5.13 -3.57 6.57
N GLN A 126 6.08 -4.46 6.89
CA GLN A 126 7.45 -4.17 7.29
C GLN A 126 8.44 -4.25 6.13
N THR A 127 8.21 -5.16 5.19
CA THR A 127 9.13 -5.36 4.07
C THR A 127 8.42 -5.25 2.72
N VAL A 128 8.89 -4.33 1.90
CA VAL A 128 8.46 -4.12 0.52
C VAL A 128 9.62 -4.44 -0.42
N VAL A 129 9.39 -5.32 -1.38
CA VAL A 129 10.35 -5.62 -2.44
C VAL A 129 9.85 -5.00 -3.73
N VAL A 130 10.76 -4.43 -4.51
CA VAL A 130 10.50 -4.04 -5.90
C VAL A 130 11.37 -4.90 -6.79
N MET A 131 10.73 -5.67 -7.66
CA MET A 131 11.37 -6.48 -8.68
C MET A 131 11.12 -5.84 -10.04
N GLN A 132 12.21 -5.46 -10.70
CA GLN A 132 12.19 -4.81 -12.00
C GLN A 132 12.84 -5.72 -13.02
N THR A 133 12.11 -6.10 -14.06
CA THR A 133 12.61 -6.97 -15.12
C THR A 133 12.64 -6.20 -16.43
N SER A 134 13.80 -6.13 -17.08
CA SER A 134 13.91 -5.69 -18.48
C SER A 134 14.19 -6.88 -19.38
N TYR A 135 13.69 -6.81 -20.61
CA TYR A 135 13.92 -7.81 -21.64
C TYR A 135 14.65 -7.18 -22.81
N ASN A 136 15.71 -7.84 -23.27
CA ASN A 136 16.24 -7.65 -24.61
C ASN A 136 16.04 -8.96 -25.41
N PRO A 137 16.29 -8.99 -26.73
CA PRO A 137 16.07 -10.19 -27.55
C PRO A 137 16.86 -11.44 -27.13
N VAL A 138 17.84 -11.29 -26.24
CA VAL A 138 18.79 -12.33 -25.84
C VAL A 138 18.63 -12.74 -24.37
N CYS A 139 18.25 -11.82 -23.47
CA CYS A 139 18.15 -12.07 -22.05
C CYS A 139 17.12 -11.20 -21.31
N ALA A 140 16.79 -11.65 -20.11
CA ALA A 140 16.12 -10.86 -19.10
C ALA A 140 17.15 -10.39 -18.06
N SER A 141 17.02 -9.14 -17.61
CA SER A 141 17.82 -8.60 -16.52
C SER A 141 16.89 -8.19 -15.37
N ASP A 142 17.19 -8.67 -14.17
CA ASP A 142 16.40 -8.39 -12.98
C ASP A 142 17.14 -7.45 -12.02
N ARG A 143 16.41 -6.47 -11.52
CA ARG A 143 16.81 -5.55 -10.45
C ARG A 143 15.91 -5.76 -9.25
N ARG A 144 16.51 -5.80 -8.07
CA ARG A 144 15.80 -5.98 -6.81
C ARG A 144 16.11 -4.84 -5.86
N GLY A 145 15.08 -4.09 -5.47
CA GLY A 145 15.11 -3.14 -4.37
C GLY A 145 14.36 -3.70 -3.16
N VAL A 146 14.85 -3.44 -1.95
CA VAL A 146 14.17 -3.86 -0.71
C VAL A 146 14.07 -2.66 0.23
N LEU A 147 12.88 -2.47 0.77
CA LEU A 147 12.56 -1.48 1.78
C LEU A 147 12.11 -2.23 3.04
N ASN A 148 12.97 -2.25 4.06
CA ASN A 148 12.75 -2.94 5.33
C ASN A 148 12.35 -1.96 6.44
N ASP A 149 11.85 -2.52 7.55
CA ASP A 149 11.49 -1.80 8.78
C ASP A 149 10.53 -0.63 8.55
N VAL A 150 9.67 -0.74 7.53
CA VAL A 150 8.67 0.28 7.23
C VAL A 150 7.35 0.02 7.92
N SER A 151 6.58 1.07 8.14
CA SER A 151 5.15 0.93 8.37
C SER A 151 4.45 1.44 7.13
N LEU A 152 4.33 0.58 6.11
CA LEU A 152 3.92 1.04 4.77
C LEU A 152 2.57 1.76 4.84
N ARG A 153 2.61 3.03 4.43
CA ARG A 153 1.41 3.86 4.28
C ARG A 153 1.05 3.98 2.81
N MET A 154 -0.23 4.20 2.54
CA MET A 154 -0.75 4.24 1.18
C MET A 154 -0.12 5.35 0.34
N GLY A 155 0.24 6.49 0.93
CA GLY A 155 0.89 7.59 0.20
C GLY A 155 2.22 7.15 -0.43
N VAL A 156 3.05 6.44 0.36
CA VAL A 156 4.32 5.88 -0.10
C VAL A 156 4.09 4.84 -1.19
N LEU A 157 3.17 3.90 -0.98
CA LEU A 157 2.86 2.87 -1.98
C LEU A 157 2.35 3.48 -3.29
N TYR A 158 1.53 4.53 -3.20
CA TYR A 158 1.00 5.26 -4.35
C TYR A 158 2.09 5.99 -5.12
N ASP A 159 2.92 6.79 -4.43
CA ASP A 159 3.99 7.56 -5.07
C ASP A 159 5.05 6.61 -5.69
N LEU A 160 5.40 5.52 -4.98
CA LEU A 160 6.28 4.46 -5.50
C LEU A 160 5.68 3.79 -6.74
N THR A 161 4.39 3.46 -6.73
CA THR A 161 3.77 2.83 -7.90
C THR A 161 3.79 3.76 -9.11
N LEU A 162 3.48 5.05 -8.92
CA LEU A 162 3.53 6.01 -10.02
C LEU A 162 4.93 6.20 -10.59
N SER A 163 5.98 6.24 -9.75
CA SER A 163 7.36 6.36 -10.24
C SER A 163 7.83 5.13 -11.02
N LEU A 164 7.14 4.00 -10.88
CA LEU A 164 7.47 2.74 -11.55
C LEU A 164 6.67 2.49 -12.83
N VAL A 165 5.44 2.99 -12.90
CA VAL A 165 4.50 2.65 -13.97
C VAL A 165 4.72 3.46 -15.25
N ASP A 166 5.27 4.67 -15.15
CA ASP A 166 5.38 5.59 -16.31
C ASP A 166 6.11 4.98 -17.52
N ASP A 167 7.15 4.16 -17.30
CA ASP A 167 7.93 3.48 -18.35
C ASP A 167 7.73 1.95 -18.39
N ALA A 168 6.76 1.44 -17.62
CA ALA A 168 6.50 0.02 -17.49
C ALA A 168 5.62 -0.50 -18.63
N THR A 169 5.99 -1.67 -19.17
CA THR A 169 5.11 -2.46 -20.05
C THR A 169 4.12 -3.28 -19.24
N SER A 170 4.51 -3.73 -18.05
CA SER A 170 3.64 -4.44 -17.13
C SER A 170 3.94 -4.07 -15.67
N PHE A 171 2.93 -4.09 -14.83
CA PHE A 171 3.05 -3.92 -13.40
C PHE A 171 2.13 -4.92 -12.69
N ARG A 172 2.47 -5.34 -11.48
CA ARG A 172 1.56 -6.04 -10.55
C ARG A 172 2.05 -5.95 -9.11
N ILE A 173 1.15 -6.15 -8.16
CA ILE A 173 1.44 -6.18 -6.73
C ILE A 173 1.06 -7.55 -6.16
N GLU A 174 1.98 -8.18 -5.44
CA GLU A 174 1.78 -9.46 -4.78
C GLU A 174 1.93 -9.34 -3.27
N TRP A 175 0.96 -9.88 -2.54
CA TRP A 175 0.91 -9.90 -1.08
C TRP A 175 1.18 -11.31 -0.56
N TYR A 176 2.07 -11.47 0.42
CA TYR A 176 2.48 -12.79 0.90
C TYR A 176 2.12 -13.00 2.35
N ASN A 177 1.19 -13.90 2.66
CA ASN A 177 0.81 -14.18 4.05
C ASN A 177 1.84 -15.01 4.84
N ASP A 178 2.82 -15.60 4.16
CA ASP A 178 3.82 -16.46 4.76
C ASP A 178 5.13 -15.69 5.00
N THR A 179 5.63 -15.77 6.22
CA THR A 179 6.93 -15.23 6.64
C THR A 179 8.12 -16.00 6.05
N ALA A 180 7.89 -17.13 5.37
CA ALA A 180 8.93 -17.87 4.65
C ALA A 180 9.49 -17.10 3.45
N LEU A 181 8.77 -16.09 2.96
CA LEU A 181 9.26 -15.15 1.97
C LEU A 181 9.82 -13.92 2.70
N ASP A 182 11.01 -13.46 2.32
CA ASP A 182 11.67 -12.26 2.88
C ASP A 182 10.95 -10.94 2.46
N ALA A 183 9.63 -10.96 2.29
CA ALA A 183 8.82 -9.83 1.85
C ALA A 183 7.36 -9.98 2.30
N ASP A 184 6.77 -8.89 2.80
CA ASP A 184 5.31 -8.83 3.02
C ASP A 184 4.57 -8.48 1.72
N LEU A 185 5.22 -7.69 0.87
CA LEU A 185 4.70 -7.13 -0.38
C LEU A 185 5.80 -7.11 -1.44
N THR A 186 5.50 -7.56 -2.66
CA THR A 186 6.38 -7.35 -3.83
C THR A 186 5.65 -6.60 -4.93
N LEU A 187 6.28 -5.53 -5.44
CA LEU A 187 5.90 -4.85 -6.67
C LEU A 187 6.72 -5.45 -7.81
N PHE A 188 6.07 -6.03 -8.81
CA PHE A 188 6.73 -6.50 -10.02
C PHE A 188 6.49 -5.51 -11.15
N VAL A 189 7.57 -5.14 -11.84
CA VAL A 189 7.56 -4.17 -12.92
C VAL A 189 8.31 -4.75 -14.10
N THR A 190 7.63 -4.93 -15.22
CA THR A 190 8.30 -5.20 -16.49
C THR A 190 8.52 -3.90 -17.22
N CYS A 191 9.74 -3.68 -17.61
CA CYS A 191 10.24 -2.38 -18.01
C CYS A 191 10.47 -2.37 -19.53
N SER A 192 10.16 -1.26 -20.20
CA SER A 192 10.35 -1.13 -21.65
C SER A 192 11.85 -1.22 -22.02
N PRO A 193 12.24 -1.70 -23.22
CA PRO A 193 13.65 -1.67 -23.62
C PRO A 193 14.24 -0.25 -23.49
N GLY A 194 15.28 -0.09 -22.67
CA GLY A 194 15.93 1.20 -22.40
C GLY A 194 15.41 2.02 -21.22
N CYS A 195 14.39 1.55 -20.47
CA CYS A 195 13.90 2.23 -19.25
C CYS A 195 14.88 2.17 -18.06
N MET A 196 15.81 1.21 -18.08
CA MET A 196 16.85 1.06 -17.09
C MET A 196 18.13 1.63 -17.67
N ASP A 197 18.82 2.50 -16.93
CA ASP A 197 20.22 2.83 -17.23
C ASP A 197 21.01 1.53 -17.19
N GLU A 198 21.23 0.88 -18.33
CA GLU A 198 21.96 -0.37 -18.41
C GLU A 198 23.34 -0.14 -17.77
N PRO A 199 23.70 -0.87 -16.71
CA PRO A 199 25.11 -0.94 -16.37
C PRO A 199 25.83 -1.48 -17.62
N GLU A 200 26.97 -0.87 -17.96
CA GLU A 200 27.84 -1.18 -19.12
C GLU A 200 27.59 -2.54 -19.78
N PRO A 201 27.62 -2.61 -21.13
CA PRO A 201 26.98 -3.67 -21.91
C PRO A 201 27.18 -5.03 -21.26
N LEU A 202 26.08 -5.58 -20.73
CA LEU A 202 26.07 -6.89 -20.12
C LEU A 202 26.65 -7.87 -21.15
N ASP A 203 27.89 -8.31 -20.90
CA ASP A 203 28.58 -9.31 -21.72
C ASP A 203 27.61 -10.49 -21.89
N GLU A 204 27.35 -10.91 -23.14
CA GLU A 204 26.38 -11.95 -23.50
C GLU A 204 26.56 -13.25 -22.68
N ARG A 205 27.74 -13.42 -22.06
CA ARG A 205 28.10 -14.48 -21.12
C ARG A 205 27.39 -14.44 -19.76
N PHE A 206 26.71 -13.36 -19.38
CA PHE A 206 25.91 -13.27 -18.15
C PHE A 206 24.43 -13.70 -18.35
N CYS A 207 24.04 -14.08 -19.57
CA CYS A 207 22.72 -14.61 -19.91
C CYS A 207 22.51 -16.07 -19.44
N SER A 208 22.95 -16.40 -18.22
CA SER A 208 22.65 -17.69 -17.62
C SER A 208 21.26 -17.69 -17.02
N ASP A 209 20.44 -18.66 -17.43
CA ASP A 209 19.22 -19.07 -16.71
C ASP A 209 19.55 -19.18 -15.21
N GLY A 210 18.93 -18.33 -14.37
CA GLY A 210 19.16 -18.30 -12.93
C GLY A 210 20.24 -17.33 -12.41
N ALA A 211 20.66 -16.32 -13.19
CA ALA A 211 21.46 -15.22 -12.66
C ALA A 211 20.72 -14.52 -11.50
N LYS A 212 21.42 -14.24 -10.39
CA LYS A 212 20.81 -13.53 -9.25
C LYS A 212 20.47 -12.09 -9.66
N PRO A 213 19.33 -11.54 -9.20
CA PRO A 213 19.00 -10.14 -9.44
C PRO A 213 20.09 -9.20 -8.93
N VAL A 214 20.33 -8.11 -9.65
CA VAL A 214 21.20 -7.04 -9.19
C VAL A 214 20.49 -6.31 -8.04
N GLU A 215 21.10 -6.29 -6.86
CA GLU A 215 20.56 -5.54 -5.72
C GLU A 215 20.83 -4.05 -5.88
N ILE A 216 19.81 -3.22 -5.72
CA ILE A 216 19.89 -1.78 -5.85
C ILE A 216 19.37 -1.13 -4.56
N ALA A 217 20.17 -0.20 -4.01
CA ALA A 217 19.75 0.63 -2.90
C ALA A 217 18.51 1.45 -3.28
N PHE A 218 17.50 1.48 -2.40
CA PHE A 218 16.23 2.15 -2.67
C PHE A 218 16.38 3.65 -2.92
N GLU A 219 17.43 4.28 -2.36
CA GLU A 219 17.81 5.69 -2.56
C GLU A 219 18.13 6.04 -4.03
N ASN A 220 18.49 5.03 -4.84
CA ASN A 220 18.77 5.21 -6.28
C ASN A 220 17.49 5.15 -7.14
N TRP A 221 16.37 4.79 -6.55
CA TRP A 221 15.06 4.95 -7.15
C TRP A 221 14.65 6.37 -6.77
N ASN A 222 14.29 7.24 -7.72
CA ASN A 222 13.93 8.65 -7.49
C ASN A 222 12.67 8.79 -6.59
N VAL A 223 12.77 8.39 -5.33
CA VAL A 223 11.76 8.44 -4.30
C VAL A 223 12.18 9.55 -3.34
N GLU A 224 12.28 10.78 -3.84
CA GLU A 224 12.60 11.98 -3.04
C GLU A 224 11.54 12.32 -1.97
N MET A 225 10.59 11.43 -1.65
CA MET A 225 9.46 11.70 -0.78
C MET A 225 9.25 10.63 0.31
N LEU A 226 10.32 10.30 1.05
CA LEU A 226 10.23 9.46 2.25
C LEU A 226 10.21 10.23 3.58
N TYR A 227 9.92 11.54 3.56
CA TYR A 227 9.75 12.38 4.76
C TYR A 227 8.39 13.06 4.81
#